data_AF-A0A821IKL9-F1
#
_entry.id   AF-A0A821IKL9-F1
#
_cell.length_a   1.000
_cell.length_b   1.000
_cell.length_c   1.000
_cell.angle_alpha   90.00
_cell.angle_beta   90.00
_cell.angle_gamma   90.00
#
_symmetry.space_group_name_H-M   'P 1'
#
loop_
_entity.id
_entity.type
_entity.pdbx_description
1 polymer ?
#
loop_
_entity_poly.entity_id
_entity_poly.type
_entity_poly.pdbx_seq_one_letter_code
_entity_poly.pdbx_strand_id
1 'polypeptide(L)'
;ERHCSEIAFRQAKLKLTNPVPSTNAMPSNISSNSNRILTSGSVGYTSDAAWFAIRRYMQANLFDEQINKNKEGPLTKSIRLTAALILRNIARHSSIGKQNLRQYEQIIANLALESTEASQILSSCLFELCN
;
A
#
# COMPACT_ATOMS: atom_id res chain seq x y z
N GLU A 1 19.77 18.29 3.96
CA GLU A 1 20.12 17.88 5.32
C GLU A 1 18.95 18.20 6.25
N ARG A 2 18.25 17.19 6.77
CA ARG A 2 17.10 17.41 7.66
C ARG A 2 17.58 17.50 9.11
N HIS A 3 18.13 18.64 9.50
CA HIS A 3 18.41 18.90 10.90
C HIS A 3 17.12 19.35 11.59
N CYS A 4 16.62 18.54 12.54
CA CYS A 4 15.68 18.99 13.53
C CYS A 4 16.28 20.23 14.21
N SER A 5 15.58 21.37 14.13
CA SER A 5 16.10 22.62 14.69
C SER A 5 16.24 22.51 16.20
N GLU A 6 17.32 23.05 16.76
CA GLU A 6 17.58 23.05 18.21
C GLU A 6 16.41 23.62 19.03
N ILE A 7 15.62 24.49 18.40
CA ILE A 7 14.39 25.06 18.92
C ILE A 7 13.35 23.96 19.24
N ALA A 8 13.22 22.95 18.39
CA ALA A 8 12.30 21.83 18.61
C ALA A 8 12.72 20.98 19.82
N PHE A 9 14.02 20.79 20.03
CA PHE A 9 14.55 20.02 21.16
C PHE A 9 14.34 20.77 22.49
N ARG A 10 14.54 22.10 22.50
CA ARG A 10 14.25 22.94 23.67
C ARG A 10 12.76 23.01 24.00
N GLN A 11 11.89 23.10 22.99
CA GLN A 11 10.44 23.08 23.19
C GLN A 11 9.95 21.74 23.77
N ALA A 12 10.52 20.61 23.34
CA ALA A 12 10.19 19.31 23.90
C ALA A 12 10.58 19.19 25.39
N LYS A 13 11.76 19.72 25.78
CA LYS A 13 12.24 19.70 27.16
C LYS A 13 11.35 20.51 28.12
N LEU A 14 10.78 21.62 27.66
CA LEU A 14 9.87 22.45 28.46
C LEU A 14 8.48 21.81 28.63
N LYS A 15 8.03 20.97 27.69
CA LYS A 15 6.75 20.26 27.80
C LYS A 15 6.74 19.16 28.87
N LEU A 16 7.90 18.70 29.34
CA LEU A 16 8.00 17.74 30.45
C LEU A 16 7.83 18.39 31.83
N THR A 17 7.96 19.71 31.95
CA THR A 17 7.98 20.36 33.27
C THR A 17 6.63 20.92 33.70
N ASN A 18 5.68 21.10 32.78
CA ASN A 18 4.36 21.67 33.07
C ASN A 18 3.25 20.77 32.49
N PRO A 19 2.36 20.18 33.31
CA PRO A 19 1.20 19.45 32.81
C PRO A 19 0.16 20.45 32.32
N VAL A 20 0.23 20.83 31.04
CA VAL A 20 -0.89 21.49 30.37
C VAL A 20 -1.86 20.40 29.91
N PRO A 21 -3.12 20.39 30.35
CA PRO A 21 -4.14 19.49 29.83
C PRO A 21 -4.56 20.01 28.46
N SER A 22 -4.00 19.45 27.38
CA SER A 22 -4.60 19.62 26.05
C SER A 22 -5.78 18.66 25.92
N THR A 23 -6.91 19.16 26.40
CA THR A 23 -8.25 18.64 26.15
C THR A 23 -8.47 18.53 24.65
N ASN A 24 -8.69 17.30 24.16
CA ASN A 24 -9.61 16.95 23.09
C ASN A 24 -9.82 15.44 23.13
N ALA A 25 -10.41 14.97 24.23
CA ALA A 25 -11.01 13.65 24.32
C ALA A 25 -12.42 13.81 24.89
N MET A 26 -13.37 13.23 24.15
CA MET A 26 -14.80 13.15 24.41
C MET A 26 -15.12 12.62 25.82
N PRO A 27 -16.31 12.90 26.39
CA PRO A 27 -16.58 12.64 27.79
C PRO A 27 -16.81 11.14 28.02
N SER A 28 -15.94 10.50 28.80
CA SER A 28 -16.20 9.18 29.38
C SER A 28 -16.84 9.34 30.75
N ASN A 29 -18.17 9.25 30.77
CA ASN A 29 -18.90 8.74 31.91
C ASN A 29 -18.57 7.25 32.04
N ILE A 30 -17.98 6.83 33.16
CA ILE A 30 -18.22 5.56 33.87
C ILE A 30 -17.32 5.58 35.11
N SER A 31 -17.99 5.78 36.25
CA SER A 31 -17.48 5.47 37.58
C SER A 31 -17.39 3.95 37.72
N SER A 32 -16.23 3.42 38.11
CA SER A 32 -16.09 2.16 38.86
C SER A 32 -14.66 1.94 39.31
N ASN A 33 -14.49 1.98 40.63
CA ASN A 33 -13.35 1.53 41.42
C ASN A 33 -12.54 0.38 40.80
N SER A 34 -11.23 0.58 40.72
CA SER A 34 -10.25 -0.47 41.01
C SER A 34 -8.89 0.16 41.27
N ASN A 35 -8.42 0.04 42.51
CA ASN A 35 -7.06 0.31 42.95
C ASN A 35 -6.05 -0.22 41.92
N ARG A 36 -5.29 0.67 41.26
CA ARG A 36 -4.07 0.27 40.54
C ARG A 36 -2.86 1.04 41.06
N ILE A 37 -2.03 0.24 41.71
CA ILE A 37 -0.66 0.46 42.13
C ILE A 37 0.15 1.11 41.01
N LEU A 38 0.98 2.08 41.39
CA LEU A 38 2.02 2.66 40.55
C LEU A 38 3.05 1.58 40.19
N THR A 39 3.25 1.36 38.89
CA THR A 39 4.50 0.81 38.38
C THR A 39 5.02 1.71 37.26
N SER A 40 6.07 2.43 37.62
CA SER A 40 7.04 3.09 36.77
C SER A 40 7.38 2.27 35.51
N GLY A 41 7.27 2.92 34.35
CA GLY A 41 7.88 2.46 33.11
C GLY A 41 6.98 2.65 31.88
N SER A 42 7.37 3.59 31.01
CA SER A 42 6.81 3.83 29.67
C SER A 42 5.68 4.86 29.56
N VAL A 43 6.10 6.12 29.51
CA VAL A 43 5.64 7.17 28.58
C VAL A 43 4.30 6.88 27.87
N GLY A 44 3.19 7.39 28.39
CA GLY A 44 1.99 7.72 27.60
C GLY A 44 1.14 6.59 26.99
N TYR A 45 1.39 5.31 27.29
CA TYR A 45 0.62 4.20 26.73
C TYR A 45 -0.50 3.74 27.67
N THR A 46 -1.73 3.58 27.15
CA THR A 46 -2.86 3.01 27.91
C THR A 46 -2.60 1.52 28.20
N SER A 47 -3.22 0.93 29.22
CA SER A 47 -3.03 -0.50 29.56
C SER A 47 -3.38 -1.45 28.42
N ASP A 48 -4.14 -0.97 27.43
CA ASP A 48 -4.55 -1.71 26.24
C ASP A 48 -3.70 -1.38 24.99
N ALA A 49 -2.66 -0.54 25.14
CA ALA A 49 -1.83 -0.08 24.02
C ALA A 49 -1.15 -1.22 23.27
N ALA A 50 -0.74 -2.28 23.96
CA ALA A 50 -0.16 -3.46 23.33
C ALA A 50 -1.18 -4.18 22.42
N TRP A 51 -2.43 -4.33 22.87
CA TRP A 51 -3.49 -4.96 22.09
C TRP A 51 -3.88 -4.09 20.88
N PHE A 52 -4.01 -2.78 21.06
CA PHE A 52 -4.24 -1.84 19.96
C PHE A 52 -3.10 -1.87 18.94
N ALA A 53 -1.84 -1.99 19.38
CA ALA A 53 -0.68 -2.12 18.50
C ALA A 53 -0.74 -3.42 17.69
N ILE A 54 -1.10 -4.54 18.31
CA ILE A 54 -1.29 -5.83 17.63
C ILE A 54 -2.41 -5.74 16.59
N ARG A 55 -3.57 -5.18 16.95
CA ARG A 55 -4.72 -5.02 16.04
C ARG A 55 -4.37 -4.16 14.83
N ARG A 56 -3.66 -3.05 15.05
CA ARG A 56 -3.19 -2.16 13.97
C ARG A 56 -2.17 -2.85 13.07
N TYR A 57 -1.23 -3.60 13.64
CA TYR A 57 -0.25 -4.37 12.86
C TYR A 57 -0.93 -5.43 11.99
N MET A 58 -1.87 -6.19 12.55
CA MET A 58 -2.63 -7.20 11.80
C MET A 58 -3.44 -6.58 10.66
N GLN A 59 -4.11 -5.46 10.89
CA GLN A 59 -4.88 -4.77 9.84
C GLN A 59 -3.97 -4.19 8.74
N ALA A 60 -2.83 -3.60 9.12
CA ALA A 60 -1.88 -3.03 8.17
C ALA A 60 -1.23 -4.13 7.31
N ASN A 61 -0.77 -5.23 7.91
CA ASN A 61 -0.14 -6.33 7.18
C ASN A 61 -1.09 -7.02 6.21
N LEU A 62 -2.36 -7.23 6.59
CA LEU A 62 -3.34 -7.86 5.70
C LEU A 62 -3.66 -6.97 4.49
N PHE A 63 -3.76 -5.66 4.70
CA PHE A 63 -3.98 -4.70 3.61
C PHE A 63 -2.74 -4.59 2.72
N ASP A 64 -1.54 -4.58 3.31
CA ASP A 64 -0.28 -4.55 2.57
C ASP A 64 -0.01 -5.85 1.83
N GLU A 65 -0.28 -7.04 2.37
CA GLU A 65 -0.08 -8.28 1.62
C GLU A 65 -1.02 -8.38 0.42
N GLN A 66 -2.29 -7.98 0.58
CA GLN A 66 -3.24 -8.02 -0.53
C GLN A 66 -2.98 -6.94 -1.59
N ILE A 67 -2.54 -5.75 -1.18
CA ILE A 67 -2.19 -4.68 -2.11
C ILE A 67 -0.81 -4.89 -2.74
N ASN A 68 0.18 -5.40 -1.99
CA ASN A 68 1.54 -5.57 -2.47
C ASN A 68 1.75 -6.86 -3.27
N LYS A 69 0.92 -7.91 -3.11
CA LYS A 69 0.95 -9.07 -4.04
C LYS A 69 0.72 -8.65 -5.50
N ASN A 70 -0.01 -7.56 -5.72
CA ASN A 70 -0.35 -7.05 -7.04
C ASN A 70 0.52 -5.84 -7.46
N LYS A 71 1.50 -5.41 -6.65
CA LYS A 71 2.37 -4.29 -6.98
C LYS A 71 3.70 -4.81 -7.50
N GLU A 72 3.71 -5.09 -8.79
CA GLU A 72 4.93 -5.18 -9.57
C GLU A 72 5.86 -4.00 -9.27
N GLY A 73 7.16 -4.28 -9.12
CA GLY A 73 8.17 -3.24 -8.98
C GLY A 73 8.23 -2.35 -10.23
N PRO A 74 8.77 -1.12 -10.14
CA PRO A 74 8.83 -0.18 -11.28
C PRO A 74 9.48 -0.77 -12.54
N LEU A 75 10.52 -1.60 -12.36
CA LEU A 75 11.20 -2.30 -13.45
C LEU A 75 10.28 -3.34 -14.11
N THR A 76 9.58 -4.14 -13.31
CA THR A 76 8.67 -5.17 -13.83
C THR A 76 7.52 -4.55 -14.61
N LYS A 77 6.95 -3.45 -14.10
CA LYS A 77 5.93 -2.69 -14.82
C LYS A 77 6.40 -2.21 -16.19
N SER A 78 7.60 -1.62 -16.28
CA SER A 78 8.12 -1.12 -17.55
C SER A 78 8.42 -2.25 -18.54
N ILE A 79 8.93 -3.38 -18.07
CA ILE A 79 9.14 -4.59 -18.88
C ILE A 79 7.81 -5.09 -19.44
N ARG A 80 6.78 -5.24 -18.58
CA ARG A 80 5.45 -5.71 -18.98
C ARG A 80 4.81 -4.78 -20.01
N LEU A 81 4.85 -3.47 -19.76
CA LEU A 81 4.29 -2.47 -20.65
C LEU A 81 4.98 -2.50 -22.03
N THR A 82 6.31 -2.57 -22.02
CA THR A 82 7.10 -2.67 -23.25
C THR A 82 6.79 -3.94 -24.02
N ALA A 83 6.68 -5.08 -23.34
CA ALA A 83 6.29 -6.35 -23.96
C ALA A 83 4.90 -6.27 -24.60
N ALA A 84 3.91 -5.69 -23.90
CA ALA A 84 2.55 -5.52 -24.44
C ALA A 84 2.53 -4.65 -25.71
N LEU A 85 3.32 -3.58 -25.74
CA LEU A 85 3.46 -2.72 -26.92
C LEU A 85 4.10 -3.46 -28.10
N ILE A 86 5.14 -4.25 -27.86
CA ILE A 86 5.78 -5.07 -28.90
C ILE A 86 4.79 -6.08 -29.47
N LEU A 87 4.04 -6.80 -28.62
CA LEU A 87 3.02 -7.75 -29.06
C LEU A 87 1.96 -7.08 -29.94
N ARG A 88 1.45 -5.91 -29.53
CA ARG A 88 0.49 -5.13 -30.32
C ARG A 88 1.08 -4.73 -31.68
N ASN A 89 2.33 -4.28 -31.71
CA ASN A 89 3.00 -3.90 -32.97
C ASN A 89 3.15 -5.11 -33.91
N ILE A 90 3.50 -6.29 -33.37
CA ILE A 90 3.58 -7.54 -34.14
C ILE A 90 2.19 -7.89 -34.70
N ALA A 91 1.15 -7.88 -33.87
CA ALA A 91 -0.22 -8.16 -34.29
C ALA A 91 -0.71 -7.22 -35.41
N ARG A 92 -0.33 -5.93 -35.34
CA ARG A 92 -0.74 -4.91 -36.29
C ARG A 92 0.03 -4.94 -37.61
N HIS A 93 1.34 -5.20 -37.57
CA HIS A 93 2.23 -4.98 -38.72
C HIS A 93 2.76 -6.26 -39.36
N SER A 94 2.60 -7.42 -38.73
CA SER A 94 3.08 -8.70 -39.25
C SER A 94 1.96 -9.72 -39.36
N SER A 95 1.61 -10.13 -40.58
CA SER A 95 0.59 -11.17 -40.82
C SER A 95 1.01 -12.54 -40.28
N ILE A 96 2.27 -12.94 -40.49
CA ILE A 96 2.85 -14.17 -39.95
C ILE A 96 2.91 -14.11 -38.43
N GLY A 97 3.34 -12.97 -37.87
CA GLY A 97 3.37 -12.75 -36.43
C GLY A 97 1.98 -12.86 -35.79
N LYS A 98 0.97 -12.25 -36.42
CA LYS A 98 -0.43 -12.34 -36.00
C LYS A 98 -0.95 -13.79 -36.01
N GLN A 99 -0.66 -14.58 -37.04
CA GLN A 99 -1.02 -16.00 -37.06
C GLN A 99 -0.37 -16.79 -35.91
N ASN A 100 0.90 -16.52 -35.61
CA ASN A 100 1.60 -17.15 -34.48
C ASN A 100 1.01 -16.72 -33.13
N LEU A 101 0.64 -15.44 -32.98
CA LEU A 101 0.06 -14.91 -31.75
C LEU A 101 -1.34 -15.46 -31.44
N ARG A 102 -2.13 -15.85 -32.45
CA ARG A 102 -3.45 -16.47 -32.25
C ARG A 102 -3.39 -17.75 -31.41
N GLN A 103 -2.27 -18.49 -31.45
CA GLN A 103 -2.10 -19.68 -30.60
C GLN A 103 -1.99 -19.34 -29.10
N TYR A 104 -1.63 -18.10 -28.77
CA TYR A 104 -1.47 -17.60 -27.39
C TYR A 104 -2.61 -16.68 -26.96
N GLU A 105 -3.68 -16.58 -27.75
CA GLU A 105 -4.81 -15.67 -27.51
C GLU A 105 -5.39 -15.84 -26.10
N GLN A 106 -5.59 -17.08 -25.64
CA GLN A 106 -6.13 -17.35 -24.31
C GLN A 106 -5.26 -16.77 -23.19
N ILE A 107 -3.93 -16.86 -23.33
CA ILE A 107 -2.99 -16.33 -22.32
C ILE A 107 -3.02 -14.81 -22.35
N ILE A 108 -3.05 -14.21 -23.55
CA ILE A 108 -3.12 -12.76 -23.73
C ILE A 108 -4.45 -12.22 -23.15
N ALA A 109 -5.57 -12.92 -23.36
CA ALA A 109 -6.87 -12.60 -22.80
C ALA A 109 -6.86 -12.65 -21.26
N ASN A 110 -6.29 -13.71 -20.68
CA ASN A 110 -6.15 -13.81 -19.22
C ASN A 110 -5.33 -12.64 -18.65
N LEU A 111 -4.24 -12.24 -19.32
CA LEU A 111 -3.42 -11.11 -18.92
C LEU A 111 -4.13 -9.76 -19.12
N ALA A 112 -4.99 -9.64 -20.13
CA ALA A 112 -5.79 -8.44 -20.37
C ALA A 112 -6.88 -8.22 -19.30
N LEU A 113 -7.35 -9.29 -18.65
CA LEU A 113 -8.28 -9.22 -17.53
C LEU A 113 -7.62 -8.82 -16.20
N GLU A 114 -6.28 -8.91 -16.13
CA GLU A 114 -5.53 -8.46 -14.97
C GLU A 114 -5.61 -6.93 -14.84
N SER A 115 -5.84 -6.40 -13.64
CA SER A 115 -5.92 -4.95 -13.39
C SER A 115 -4.54 -4.26 -13.40
N THR A 116 -3.75 -4.48 -14.45
CA THR A 116 -2.43 -3.87 -14.68
C THR A 116 -2.51 -2.76 -15.72
N GLU A 117 -1.56 -1.82 -15.72
CA GLU A 117 -1.49 -0.74 -16.72
C GLU A 117 -1.36 -1.28 -18.16
N ALA A 118 -0.77 -2.45 -18.35
CA ALA A 118 -0.60 -3.09 -19.65
C ALA A 118 -1.91 -3.70 -20.23
N SER A 119 -2.93 -3.92 -19.41
CA SER A 119 -4.20 -4.56 -19.78
C SER A 119 -4.90 -3.92 -20.98
N GLN A 120 -4.90 -2.58 -21.02
CA GLN A 120 -5.51 -1.80 -22.11
C GLN A 120 -4.81 -2.05 -23.45
N ILE A 121 -3.48 -2.18 -23.42
CA ILE A 121 -2.67 -2.45 -24.61
C ILE A 121 -2.88 -3.89 -25.09
N LEU A 122 -2.95 -4.84 -24.15
CA LEU A 122 -3.25 -6.23 -24.48
C LEU A 122 -4.66 -6.39 -25.04
N SER A 123 -5.64 -5.65 -24.54
CA SER A 123 -7.00 -5.61 -25.10
C SER A 123 -6.99 -5.09 -26.54
N SER A 124 -6.23 -4.03 -26.82
CA SER A 124 -6.02 -3.54 -28.18
C SER A 124 -5.28 -4.57 -29.05
N CYS A 125 -4.32 -5.30 -28.50
CA CYS A 125 -3.63 -6.38 -29.20
C CYS A 125 -4.61 -7.50 -29.59
N LEU A 126 -5.46 -7.95 -28.67
CA LEU A 126 -6.50 -8.96 -28.94
C LEU A 126 -7.46 -8.51 -30.03
N PHE A 127 -7.88 -7.24 -30.00
CA PHE A 127 -8.71 -6.68 -31.06
C PHE A 127 -8.01 -6.78 -32.44
N GLU A 128 -6.73 -6.43 -32.52
CA GLU A 128 -5.94 -6.58 -33.75
C GLU A 128 -5.76 -8.05 -34.17
N LEU A 129 -5.76 -9.00 -33.23
CA LEU A 129 -5.73 -10.43 -33.55
C LEU A 129 -7.06 -10.91 -34.12
N CYS A 130 -8.20 -10.43 -33.63
CA CYS A 130 -9.54 -10.82 -34.10
C CYS A 130 -9.89 -10.21 -35.46
N ASN A 131 -9.44 -8.98 -35.74
CA ASN A 131 -9.56 -8.33 -37.05
C ASN A 131 -8.62 -8.99 -38.08
#